data_AF-A0A2T1DJP5-F1
#
_entry.id   AF-A0A2T1DJP5-F1
#
_cell.length_a   1.000
_cell.length_b   1.000
_cell.length_c   1.000
_cell.angle_alpha   90.00
_cell.angle_beta   90.00
_cell.angle_gamma   90.00
#
_symmetry.space_group_name_H-M   'P 1'
#
loop_
_entity.id
_entity.type
_entity.pdbx_description
1 polymer ?
#
loop_
_entity_poly.entity_id
_entity_poly.type
_entity_poly.pdbx_seq_one_letter_code
_entity_poly.pdbx_strand_id
1 'polypeptide(L)'
;MNKSFKAIATAGVTLSLMGVFFLSTAKTAQAAYLYWGSTAVKTASTKTCFDFAYDTMRNLNFQNIRRSQNEVAGSSGGSYAAITCFATTPRATAIVMVVGDNGNETARVRDDLRNKIAGIIRFD
;
A
#
# COMPACT_ATOMS: atom_id res chain seq x y z
N MET A 1 -86.49 -5.67 11.23
CA MET A 1 -86.80 -4.23 11.40
C MET A 1 -85.59 -3.56 12.03
N ASN A 2 -85.00 -2.59 11.30
CA ASN A 2 -84.05 -1.54 11.71
C ASN A 2 -82.71 -1.93 12.37
N LYS A 3 -81.61 -1.74 11.62
CA LYS A 3 -80.63 -0.62 11.69
C LYS A 3 -79.56 -0.83 12.77
N SER A 4 -78.29 -0.90 12.36
CA SER A 4 -77.33 0.20 12.60
C SER A 4 -75.91 -0.15 12.18
N PHE A 5 -75.41 0.66 11.24
CA PHE A 5 -74.00 0.98 11.01
C PHE A 5 -73.26 1.32 12.32
N LYS A 6 -72.01 0.87 12.42
CA LYS A 6 -70.87 1.41 13.22
C LYS A 6 -69.74 0.39 13.08
N ALA A 7 -68.47 0.71 12.88
CA ALA A 7 -67.75 1.90 12.47
C ALA A 7 -66.37 1.36 12.03
N ILE A 8 -65.82 1.96 10.99
CA ILE A 8 -64.40 1.86 10.62
C ILE A 8 -63.57 2.38 11.80
N ALA A 9 -62.56 1.62 12.25
CA ALA A 9 -61.26 2.12 12.70
C ALA A 9 -60.57 1.06 13.56
N THR A 10 -59.44 0.53 13.09
CA THR A 10 -58.20 0.26 13.85
C THR A 10 -57.25 -0.59 12.99
N ALA A 11 -56.99 -0.12 11.76
CA ALA A 11 -55.76 -0.46 11.06
C ALA A 11 -54.66 0.43 11.66
N GLY A 12 -53.70 -0.17 12.35
CA GLY A 12 -52.43 0.50 12.64
C GLY A 12 -51.89 0.29 14.05
N VAL A 13 -51.22 -0.85 14.28
CA VAL A 13 -50.06 -0.94 15.20
C VAL A 13 -49.18 -2.13 14.80
N THR A 14 -48.70 -2.21 13.55
CA THR A 14 -47.83 -3.34 13.12
C THR A 14 -46.77 -2.90 12.12
N LEU A 15 -46.11 -1.76 12.34
CA LEU A 15 -45.04 -1.31 11.45
C LEU A 15 -43.97 -0.50 12.20
N SER A 16 -43.32 -1.12 13.19
CA SER A 16 -42.26 -0.41 13.96
C SER A 16 -41.03 -1.26 14.30
N LEU A 17 -40.88 -2.49 13.80
CA LEU A 17 -39.78 -3.39 14.23
C LEU A 17 -38.76 -3.81 13.16
N MET A 18 -38.82 -3.30 11.92
CA MET A 18 -37.84 -3.66 10.87
C MET A 18 -36.83 -2.54 10.51
N GLY A 19 -36.66 -1.54 11.37
CA GLY A 19 -35.85 -0.35 11.06
C GLY A 19 -34.38 -0.34 11.51
N VAL A 20 -33.90 -1.33 12.27
CA VAL A 20 -32.61 -1.18 13.00
C VAL A 20 -31.45 -2.04 12.46
N PHE A 21 -31.66 -2.87 11.44
CA PHE A 21 -30.60 -3.77 10.93
C PHE A 21 -29.68 -3.16 9.85
N PHE A 22 -29.83 -1.88 9.50
CA PHE A 22 -28.94 -1.19 8.57
C PHE A 22 -27.97 -0.21 9.26
N LEU A 23 -27.52 -0.54 10.49
CA LEU A 23 -26.29 0.03 11.02
C LEU A 23 -25.11 -0.58 10.27
N SER A 24 -24.92 -0.16 9.03
CA SER A 24 -23.68 -0.33 8.29
C SER A 24 -22.56 0.24 9.14
N THR A 25 -21.84 -0.64 9.84
CA THR A 25 -20.64 -0.29 10.58
C THR A 25 -19.72 0.41 9.60
N ALA A 26 -19.54 1.73 9.77
CA ALA A 26 -18.59 2.49 8.97
C ALA A 26 -17.23 1.82 9.14
N LYS A 27 -16.76 1.12 8.10
CA LYS A 27 -15.39 0.62 8.10
C LYS A 27 -14.50 1.85 8.14
N THR A 28 -13.66 1.95 9.16
CA THR A 28 -12.58 2.95 9.18
C THR A 28 -11.85 2.84 7.86
N ALA A 29 -11.83 3.92 7.06
CA ALA A 29 -11.01 3.97 5.86
C ALA A 29 -9.57 3.67 6.30
N GLN A 30 -9.07 2.48 5.94
CA GLN A 30 -7.68 2.12 6.19
C GLN A 30 -6.83 3.12 5.40
N ALA A 31 -6.18 4.02 6.14
CA ALA A 31 -5.32 5.02 5.56
C ALA A 31 -4.08 4.31 5.01
N ALA A 32 -3.93 4.29 3.68
CA ALA A 32 -2.70 3.86 3.06
C ALA A 32 -1.63 4.94 3.29
N TYR A 33 -0.54 4.57 3.95
CA TYR A 33 0.61 5.43 4.15
C TYR A 33 1.55 5.26 2.97
N LEU A 34 1.91 6.36 2.32
CA LEU A 34 2.90 6.37 1.24
C LEU A 34 4.14 7.14 1.70
N TYR A 35 5.29 6.47 1.65
CA TYR A 35 6.58 7.11 1.88
C TYR A 35 7.49 6.90 0.67
N TRP A 36 8.31 7.90 0.38
CA TRP A 36 9.33 7.81 -0.65
C TRP A 36 10.63 8.45 -0.20
N GLY A 37 11.71 8.13 -0.90
CA GLY A 37 13.02 8.74 -0.70
C GLY A 37 13.96 8.39 -1.83
N SER A 38 15.06 9.12 -1.93
CA SER A 38 16.09 8.90 -2.95
C SER A 38 17.45 8.64 -2.33
N THR A 39 18.33 7.98 -3.07
CA THR A 39 19.75 7.84 -2.71
C THR A 39 20.61 7.61 -3.94
N ALA A 40 21.84 8.14 -3.91
CA ALA A 40 22.84 7.81 -4.92
C ALA A 40 23.36 6.38 -4.67
N VAL A 41 23.42 5.57 -5.72
CA VAL A 41 23.99 4.21 -5.66
C VAL A 41 25.44 4.21 -6.13
N LYS A 42 26.22 3.20 -5.74
CA LYS A 42 27.65 3.11 -6.07
C LYS A 42 27.90 2.55 -7.48
N THR A 43 27.20 3.09 -8.48
CA THR A 43 27.38 2.76 -9.90
C THR A 43 26.83 3.90 -10.76
N ALA A 44 27.38 4.11 -11.96
CA ALA A 44 26.82 5.02 -12.96
C ALA A 44 25.78 4.32 -13.86
N SER A 45 25.75 2.98 -13.87
CA SER A 45 24.89 2.19 -14.75
C SER A 45 23.49 2.02 -14.15
N THR A 46 22.46 2.47 -14.88
CA THR A 46 21.06 2.25 -14.50
C THR A 46 20.72 0.76 -14.44
N LYS A 47 21.29 -0.04 -15.35
CA LYS A 47 21.10 -1.50 -15.34
C LYS A 47 21.62 -2.10 -14.02
N THR A 48 22.83 -1.72 -13.62
CA THR A 48 23.46 -2.18 -12.38
C THR A 48 22.69 -1.67 -11.15
N CYS A 49 22.16 -0.45 -11.19
CA CYS A 49 21.27 0.05 -10.14
C CYS A 49 20.02 -0.83 -9.97
N PHE A 50 19.38 -1.25 -11.07
CA PHE A 50 18.25 -2.19 -10.98
C PHE A 50 18.67 -3.58 -10.49
N ASP A 51 19.88 -4.03 -10.82
CA ASP A 51 20.44 -5.27 -10.26
C ASP A 51 20.60 -5.13 -8.72
N PHE A 52 21.11 -3.99 -8.23
CA PHE A 52 21.21 -3.68 -6.79
C PHE A 52 19.83 -3.60 -6.12
N ALA A 53 18.83 -3.03 -6.79
CA ALA A 53 17.47 -2.96 -6.27
C ALA A 53 16.87 -4.36 -6.06
N TYR A 54 17.07 -5.26 -7.03
CA TYR A 54 16.62 -6.65 -6.92
C TYR A 54 17.31 -7.40 -5.79
N ASP A 55 18.64 -7.29 -5.69
CA ASP A 55 19.40 -7.87 -4.58
C ASP A 55 18.96 -7.32 -3.24
N THR A 56 18.71 -6.01 -3.16
CA THR A 56 18.25 -5.34 -1.94
C THR A 56 16.92 -5.93 -1.47
N MET A 57 15.94 -6.07 -2.37
CA MET A 57 14.65 -6.67 -2.04
C MET A 57 14.80 -8.13 -1.61
N ARG A 58 15.64 -8.93 -2.29
CA ARG A 58 15.90 -10.32 -1.88
C ARG A 58 16.54 -10.40 -0.49
N ASN A 59 17.55 -9.56 -0.21
CA ASN A 59 18.25 -9.51 1.07
C ASN A 59 17.33 -9.13 2.23
N LEU A 60 16.28 -8.35 1.96
CA LEU A 60 15.27 -7.96 2.95
C LEU A 60 14.04 -8.88 2.93
N ASN A 61 14.15 -10.07 2.32
CA ASN A 61 13.12 -11.11 2.29
C ASN A 61 11.79 -10.66 1.68
N PHE A 62 11.82 -9.72 0.72
CA PHE A 62 10.63 -9.36 -0.04
C PHE A 62 10.13 -10.55 -0.86
N GLN A 63 8.81 -10.63 -0.97
CA GLN A 63 8.09 -11.66 -1.71
C GLN A 63 7.57 -11.08 -3.03
N ASN A 64 7.31 -11.97 -3.99
CA ASN A 64 6.78 -11.63 -5.31
C ASN A 64 7.59 -10.54 -6.02
N ILE A 65 8.92 -10.62 -5.90
CA ILE A 65 9.82 -9.61 -6.48
C ILE A 65 9.75 -9.71 -8.01
N ARG A 66 9.26 -8.65 -8.63
CA ARG A 66 9.17 -8.49 -10.07
C ARG A 66 10.14 -7.41 -10.54
N ARG A 67 10.69 -7.61 -11.73
CA ARG A 67 11.49 -6.61 -12.43
C ARG A 67 10.80 -6.27 -13.74
N SER A 68 10.60 -4.98 -13.96
CA SER A 68 10.15 -4.43 -15.22
C SER A 68 11.24 -3.54 -15.82
N GLN A 69 10.94 -2.88 -16.94
CA GLN A 69 11.85 -1.92 -17.55
C GLN A 69 12.14 -0.70 -16.65
N ASN A 70 11.18 -0.31 -15.80
CA ASN A 70 11.21 0.97 -15.09
C ASN A 70 11.24 0.83 -13.57
N GLU A 71 10.99 -0.36 -13.02
CA GLU A 71 10.99 -0.62 -11.58
C GLU A 71 11.39 -2.05 -11.23
N VAL A 72 11.90 -2.21 -10.01
CA VAL A 72 11.90 -3.48 -9.27
C VAL A 72 10.92 -3.31 -8.12
N ALA A 73 9.96 -4.21 -7.99
CA ALA A 73 8.90 -4.12 -7.01
C ALA A 73 8.67 -5.43 -6.28
N GLY A 74 8.14 -5.36 -5.06
CA GLY A 74 7.82 -6.53 -4.24
C GLY A 74 7.01 -6.15 -3.01
N SER A 75 6.73 -7.14 -2.16
CA SER A 75 5.96 -6.95 -0.92
C SER A 75 6.65 -7.56 0.29
N SER A 76 6.51 -6.94 1.46
CA SER A 76 6.98 -7.45 2.74
C SER A 76 6.14 -6.87 3.88
N GLY A 77 5.73 -7.69 4.84
CA GLY A 77 5.10 -7.22 6.08
C GLY A 77 3.83 -6.36 5.92
N GLY A 78 3.04 -6.57 4.86
CA GLY A 78 1.87 -5.72 4.55
C GLY A 78 2.21 -4.42 3.83
N SER A 79 3.48 -4.20 3.47
CA SER A 79 3.92 -3.10 2.62
C SER A 79 4.23 -3.58 1.21
N TYR A 80 3.87 -2.76 0.22
CA TYR A 80 4.34 -2.87 -1.16
C TYR A 80 5.45 -1.85 -1.39
N ALA A 81 6.55 -2.26 -2.01
CA ALA A 81 7.64 -1.36 -2.37
C ALA A 81 7.95 -1.44 -3.86
N ALA A 82 8.36 -0.31 -4.42
CA ALA A 82 8.91 -0.18 -5.75
C ALA A 82 10.18 0.67 -5.72
N ILE A 83 11.20 0.23 -6.43
CA ILE A 83 12.46 0.95 -6.61
C ILE A 83 12.62 1.24 -8.10
N THR A 84 12.74 2.52 -8.45
CA THR A 84 13.15 2.94 -9.79
C THR A 84 14.56 3.50 -9.77
N CYS A 85 15.27 3.36 -10.89
CA CYS A 85 16.64 3.79 -11.05
C CYS A 85 16.75 4.71 -12.26
N PHE A 86 17.48 5.81 -12.13
CA PHE A 86 17.81 6.69 -13.25
C PHE A 86 19.29 7.08 -13.25
N ALA A 87 19.84 7.28 -14.43
CA ALA A 87 21.21 7.74 -14.59
C ALA A 87 21.31 9.22 -14.19
N THR A 88 22.12 9.49 -13.17
CA THR A 88 22.62 10.83 -12.84
C THR A 88 24.14 10.76 -12.94
N THR A 89 24.79 11.78 -13.47
CA THR A 89 26.26 11.87 -13.44
C THR A 89 26.69 12.46 -12.10
N PRO A 90 27.71 11.90 -11.40
CA PRO A 90 28.54 10.74 -11.75
C PRO A 90 27.99 9.37 -11.31
N ARG A 91 26.88 9.32 -10.56
CA ARG A 91 26.30 8.09 -9.98
C ARG A 91 24.80 8.03 -10.23
N ALA A 92 24.29 6.86 -10.62
CA ALA A 92 22.86 6.62 -10.72
C ALA A 92 22.15 6.86 -9.37
N THR A 93 20.89 7.24 -9.44
CA THR A 93 20.05 7.47 -8.27
C THR A 93 18.91 6.45 -8.24
N ALA A 94 18.65 5.89 -7.06
CA ALA A 94 17.51 5.05 -6.80
C ALA A 94 16.42 5.84 -6.06
N ILE A 95 15.18 5.76 -6.52
CA ILE A 95 14.00 6.22 -5.80
C ILE A 95 13.31 5.01 -5.22
N VAL A 96 13.11 5.02 -3.91
CA VAL A 96 12.39 3.99 -3.16
C VAL A 96 11.03 4.54 -2.81
N MET A 97 9.98 3.84 -3.19
CA MET A 97 8.59 4.14 -2.82
C MET A 97 8.02 2.94 -2.08
N VAL A 98 7.35 3.19 -0.96
CA VAL A 98 6.73 2.15 -0.14
C VAL A 98 5.34 2.60 0.29
N VAL A 99 4.35 1.73 0.13
CA VAL A 99 2.98 1.94 0.60
C VAL A 99 2.57 0.81 1.55
N GLY A 100 1.80 1.12 2.59
CA GLY A 100 1.28 0.12 3.52
C GLY A 100 0.29 0.69 4.52
N ASP A 101 -0.31 -0.18 5.33
CA ASP A 101 -1.39 0.19 6.26
C ASP A 101 -0.89 0.67 7.63
N ASN A 102 0.43 0.56 7.89
CA ASN A 102 1.07 1.01 9.12
C ASN A 102 2.15 2.04 8.79
N GLY A 103 1.96 3.30 9.20
CA GLY A 103 2.87 4.39 8.85
C GLY A 103 4.31 4.19 9.34
N ASN A 104 4.49 3.77 10.60
CA ASN A 104 5.82 3.57 11.18
C ASN A 104 6.57 2.44 10.48
N GLU A 105 5.90 1.31 10.22
CA GLU A 105 6.49 0.18 9.51
C GLU A 105 6.79 0.55 8.06
N THR A 106 5.88 1.24 7.37
CA THR A 106 6.07 1.66 5.97
C THR A 106 7.27 2.60 5.84
N ALA A 107 7.42 3.56 6.77
CA ALA A 107 8.58 4.45 6.81
C ALA A 107 9.88 3.69 7.10
N ARG A 108 9.86 2.73 8.04
CA ARG A 108 11.01 1.87 8.36
C ARG A 108 11.44 1.04 7.15
N VAL A 109 10.50 0.39 6.47
CA VAL A 109 10.76 -0.40 5.26
C VAL A 109 11.38 0.45 4.15
N ARG A 110 10.90 1.69 3.95
CA ARG A 110 11.52 2.64 3.02
C ARG A 110 12.99 2.90 3.40
N ASP A 111 13.26 3.20 4.67
CA ASP A 111 14.61 3.50 5.12
C ASP A 111 15.55 2.30 5.01
N ASP A 112 15.08 1.10 5.36
CA ASP A 112 15.84 -0.14 5.22
C ASP A 112 16.24 -0.39 3.75
N LEU A 113 15.29 -0.26 2.82
CA LEU A 113 15.55 -0.37 1.38
C LEU A 113 16.56 0.68 0.90
N ARG A 114 16.33 1.96 1.24
CA ARG A 114 17.18 3.09 0.84
C ARG A 114 18.61 2.93 1.37
N ASN A 115 18.76 2.61 2.64
CA ASN A 115 20.06 2.48 3.28
C ASN A 115 20.82 1.26 2.73
N LYS A 116 20.11 0.14 2.51
CA LYS A 116 20.71 -1.08 1.96
C LYS A 116 21.21 -0.89 0.53
N ILE A 117 20.38 -0.33 -0.37
CA ILE A 117 20.79 -0.15 -1.78
C ILE A 117 21.95 0.85 -1.93
N ALA A 118 22.01 1.89 -1.10
CA ALA A 118 23.12 2.84 -1.07
C ALA A 118 24.46 2.17 -0.68
N GLY A 119 24.40 1.09 0.10
CA GLY A 119 25.55 0.37 0.61
C GLY A 119 26.18 -0.62 -0.38
N ILE A 120 25.41 -1.17 -1.33
CA ILE A 120 25.84 -2.25 -2.22
C ILE A 120 27.02 -1.79 -3.10
N ILE A 121 28.03 -2.67 -3.19
CA ILE A 121 29.13 -2.56 -4.12
C ILE A 121 29.16 -3.86 -4.91
N ARG A 122 29.15 -3.76 -6.24
CA ARG A 122 29.65 -4.82 -7.12
C ARG A 122 30.75 -4.18 -7.96
N PHE A 123 31.89 -4.86 -8.02
CA PHE A 123 32.90 -4.55 -9.01
C PHE A 123 32.39 -5.11 -10.34
N ASP A 124 32.28 -4.24 -11.34
CA ASP A 124 31.96 -4.59 -12.71
C ASP A 124 33.17 -5.15 -13.46
#